data_AF-A0A1J4JBV1-F1
#
_entry.id   AF-A0A1J4JBV1-F1
#
_cell.length_a   1.000
_cell.length_b   1.000
_cell.length_c   1.000
_cell.angle_alpha   90.00
_cell.angle_beta   90.00
_cell.angle_gamma   90.00
#
_symmetry.space_group_name_H-M   'P 1'
#
loop_
_entity.id
_entity.type
_entity.pdbx_description
1 polymer ?
#
loop_
_entity_poly.entity_id
_entity_poly.type
_entity_poly.pdbx_seq_one_letter_code
_entity_poly.pdbx_strand_id
1 'polypeptide(L)'
;MTTQTDAFLDRPPTPPYIPPKNGIDIEIQVEEADLFDFDFEVQPIVATIVGKTLEQAFLEVNEEEELANIRRHKEAIEHQRNVELADVQRLEEAERRKFEEKQRRIEERLRVEAEQAELRAKVAARGFGEFFVSDLMGDAISLLERRGYFYDEVEREIDTVFMPWLDKAMEEASDTHNLIEHIEAKVQATALEIEEEQRNQFEIDTGVQCDRSQVRQQQLLRQMLVEDLAAQKIRKALEGVKKKDKPAHNEEEESED
;
A
#
# COMPACT_ATOMS: atom_id res chain seq x y z
N MET A 1 -101.94 8.86 173.79
CA MET A 1 -100.67 8.39 173.21
C MET A 1 -100.75 8.57 171.71
N THR A 2 -99.88 9.45 171.21
CA THR A 2 -99.51 9.79 169.82
C THR A 2 -100.61 9.74 168.76
N THR A 3 -101.45 10.76 168.72
CA THR A 3 -102.23 11.12 167.53
C THR A 3 -101.41 12.08 166.68
N GLN A 4 -100.89 11.52 165.60
CA GLN A 4 -100.15 12.10 164.48
C GLN A 4 -100.80 13.40 163.95
N THR A 5 -100.11 14.54 164.12
CA THR A 5 -100.33 15.75 163.31
C THR A 5 -99.22 15.81 162.27
N ASP A 6 -99.56 15.54 161.02
CA ASP A 6 -98.62 15.67 159.89
C ASP A 6 -98.37 17.16 159.59
N ALA A 7 -97.15 17.49 159.19
CA ALA A 7 -96.71 18.87 158.98
C ALA A 7 -97.33 19.43 157.69
N PHE A 8 -98.12 20.51 157.81
CA PHE A 8 -98.68 21.21 156.66
C PHE A 8 -97.56 21.77 155.78
N LEU A 9 -97.32 21.13 154.64
CA LEU A 9 -96.48 21.68 153.57
C LEU A 9 -97.34 22.57 152.66
N ASP A 10 -96.82 23.76 152.33
CA ASP A 10 -97.48 24.69 151.43
C ASP A 10 -97.67 24.10 150.03
N ARG A 11 -98.84 24.36 149.45
CA ARG A 11 -99.19 23.87 148.11
C ARG A 11 -98.24 24.48 147.07
N PRO A 12 -97.70 23.68 146.12
CA PRO A 12 -96.90 24.24 145.04
C PRO A 12 -97.71 25.25 144.22
N PRO A 13 -97.06 26.32 143.70
CA PRO A 13 -97.76 27.36 142.95
C PRO A 13 -98.45 26.77 141.73
N THR A 14 -99.70 27.17 141.51
CA THR A 14 -100.47 26.74 140.34
C THR A 14 -99.75 27.16 139.05
N PRO A 15 -99.62 26.26 138.05
CA PRO A 15 -98.93 26.58 136.80
C PRO A 15 -99.65 27.71 136.06
N PRO A 16 -98.90 28.56 135.32
CA PRO A 16 -99.48 29.67 134.58
C PRO A 16 -100.42 29.15 133.48
N TYR A 17 -101.60 29.74 133.39
CA TYR A 17 -102.57 29.42 132.35
C TYR A 17 -102.04 29.85 130.98
N ILE A 18 -101.92 28.90 130.05
CA ILE A 18 -101.63 29.15 128.64
C ILE A 18 -102.96 29.03 127.88
N PRO A 19 -103.49 30.11 127.30
CA PRO A 19 -104.71 30.05 126.50
C PRO A 19 -104.53 29.09 125.30
N PRO A 20 -105.55 28.30 124.94
CA PRO A 20 -105.51 27.53 123.70
C PRO A 20 -105.36 28.47 122.50
N LYS A 21 -104.67 28.01 121.44
CA LYS A 21 -104.63 28.77 120.18
C LYS A 21 -106.07 28.94 119.69
N ASN A 22 -106.52 30.20 119.64
CA ASN A 22 -107.83 30.57 119.14
C ASN A 22 -107.63 31.25 117.78
N GLY A 23 -107.75 30.47 116.72
CA GLY A 23 -107.68 30.87 115.32
C GLY A 23 -108.11 29.70 114.45
N ILE A 24 -108.74 29.98 113.30
CA ILE A 24 -109.05 28.95 112.30
C ILE A 24 -107.81 28.84 111.42
N ASP A 25 -107.11 27.71 111.48
CA ASP A 25 -106.00 27.44 110.59
C ASP A 25 -106.57 27.12 109.19
N ILE A 26 -106.09 27.85 108.17
CA ILE A 26 -106.49 27.66 106.77
C ILE A 26 -105.26 27.21 106.00
N GLU A 27 -105.34 26.03 105.39
CA GLU A 27 -104.37 25.56 104.42
C GLU A 27 -104.99 25.66 103.02
N ILE A 28 -104.26 26.28 102.11
CA ILE A 28 -104.66 26.40 100.71
C ILE A 28 -103.68 25.54 99.91
N GLN A 29 -104.17 24.45 99.35
CA GLN A 29 -103.43 23.58 98.44
C GLN A 29 -103.88 23.89 97.01
N VAL A 30 -102.94 24.09 96.09
CA VAL A 30 -103.24 24.17 94.66
C VAL A 30 -102.88 22.84 94.02
N GLU A 31 -103.77 22.32 93.19
CA GLU A 31 -103.62 21.05 92.50
C GLU A 31 -102.85 21.26 91.19
N GLU A 32 -101.99 20.32 90.78
CA GLU A 32 -101.12 20.47 89.60
C GLU A 32 -101.90 20.77 88.31
N ALA A 33 -103.15 20.29 88.21
CA ALA A 33 -104.02 20.53 87.07
C ALA A 33 -104.50 21.99 86.94
N ASP A 34 -104.47 22.78 88.03
CA ASP A 34 -104.93 24.18 88.07
C ASP A 34 -103.83 25.20 87.69
N LEU A 35 -102.57 24.75 87.54
CA LEU A 35 -101.42 25.61 87.23
C LEU A 35 -101.01 25.62 85.75
N PHE A 36 -101.48 24.65 84.95
CA PHE A 36 -100.97 24.42 83.60
C PHE A 36 -101.86 25.06 82.53
N ASP A 37 -101.30 26.02 81.78
CA ASP A 37 -101.90 26.57 80.57
C ASP A 37 -101.18 26.01 79.34
N PHE A 38 -101.87 25.13 78.61
CA PHE A 38 -101.31 24.47 77.43
C PHE A 38 -100.88 25.45 76.34
N ASP A 39 -101.67 26.50 76.09
CA ASP A 39 -101.41 27.42 74.99
C ASP A 39 -100.15 28.26 75.24
N PHE A 40 -99.86 28.56 76.51
CA PHE A 40 -98.63 29.24 76.91
C PHE A 40 -97.43 28.29 76.90
N GLU A 41 -97.56 27.11 77.51
CA GLU A 41 -96.44 26.19 77.71
C GLU A 41 -96.01 25.45 76.42
N VAL A 42 -96.89 25.32 75.43
CA VAL A 42 -96.57 24.66 74.15
C VAL A 42 -95.80 25.57 73.18
N GLN A 43 -95.91 26.90 73.34
CA GLN A 43 -95.28 27.87 72.42
C GLN A 43 -93.77 27.68 72.27
N PRO A 44 -92.97 27.55 73.34
CA PRO A 44 -91.52 27.33 73.23
C PRO A 44 -91.18 26.02 72.53
N ILE A 45 -91.98 24.97 72.74
CA ILE A 45 -91.78 23.64 72.14
C ILE A 45 -92.00 23.74 70.63
N VAL A 46 -93.14 24.31 70.20
CA VAL A 46 -93.47 24.46 68.78
C VAL A 46 -92.47 25.38 68.09
N ALA A 47 -92.12 26.52 68.71
CA ALA A 47 -91.14 27.44 68.15
C ALA A 47 -89.78 26.76 67.93
N THR A 48 -89.34 25.93 68.88
CA THR A 48 -88.09 25.19 68.76
C THR A 48 -88.15 24.14 67.66
N ILE A 49 -89.25 23.38 67.54
CA ILE A 49 -89.41 22.36 66.50
C ILE A 49 -89.45 23.01 65.12
N VAL A 50 -90.25 24.07 64.94
CA VAL A 50 -90.34 24.79 63.67
C VAL A 50 -89.00 25.44 63.31
N GLY A 51 -88.33 26.08 64.27
CA GLY A 51 -87.03 26.68 64.07
C GLY A 51 -85.99 25.66 63.60
N LYS A 52 -85.85 24.54 64.33
CA LYS A 52 -84.89 23.48 63.99
C LYS A 52 -85.20 22.80 62.67
N THR A 53 -86.47 22.53 62.38
CA THR A 53 -86.86 21.87 61.11
C THR A 53 -86.60 22.77 59.91
N LEU A 54 -86.87 24.07 60.01
CA LEU A 54 -86.56 25.02 58.94
C LEU A 54 -85.05 25.22 58.78
N GLU A 55 -84.31 25.35 59.88
CA GLU A 55 -82.85 25.50 59.84
C GLU A 55 -82.18 24.27 59.21
N GLN A 56 -82.60 23.08 59.63
CA GLN A 56 -82.10 21.82 59.06
C GLN A 56 -82.44 21.72 57.56
N ALA A 57 -83.69 21.98 57.17
CA ALA A 57 -84.09 21.94 55.76
C ALA A 57 -83.31 22.94 54.90
N PHE A 58 -83.05 24.15 55.42
CA PHE A 58 -82.26 25.16 54.72
C PHE A 58 -80.81 24.73 54.52
N LEU A 59 -80.19 24.17 55.56
CA LEU A 59 -78.81 23.66 55.48
C LEU A 59 -78.69 22.51 54.49
N GLU A 60 -79.62 21.55 54.53
CA GLU A 60 -79.63 20.39 53.63
C GLU A 60 -79.76 20.82 52.17
N VAL A 61 -80.71 21.72 51.85
CA VAL A 61 -80.90 22.21 50.47
C VAL A 61 -79.67 22.95 49.97
N ASN A 62 -79.07 23.82 50.80
CA ASN A 62 -77.88 24.56 50.40
C ASN A 62 -76.66 23.62 50.19
N GLU A 63 -76.49 22.62 51.07
CA GLU A 63 -75.44 21.61 50.91
C GLU A 63 -75.63 20.80 49.62
N GLU A 64 -76.87 20.38 49.30
CA GLU A 64 -77.16 19.66 48.07
C GLU A 64 -76.84 20.50 46.81
N GLU A 65 -77.17 21.78 46.80
CA GLU A 65 -76.84 22.69 45.71
C GLU A 65 -75.32 22.90 45.57
N GLU A 66 -74.61 23.10 46.69
CA GLU A 66 -73.16 23.24 46.69
C GLU A 66 -72.48 21.97 46.17
N LEU A 67 -72.89 20.79 46.63
CA LEU A 67 -72.38 19.51 46.15
C LEU A 67 -72.65 19.31 44.66
N ALA A 68 -73.84 19.68 44.18
CA ALA A 68 -74.17 19.62 42.75
C ALA A 68 -73.27 20.54 41.92
N ASN A 69 -73.01 21.77 42.39
CA ASN A 69 -72.13 22.72 41.72
C ASN A 69 -70.67 22.23 41.70
N ILE A 70 -70.17 21.69 42.81
CA ILE A 70 -68.83 21.12 42.89
C ILE A 70 -68.69 19.93 41.93
N ARG A 71 -69.70 19.04 41.85
CA ARG A 71 -69.69 17.90 40.92
C ARG A 71 -69.61 18.36 39.46
N ARG A 72 -70.48 19.30 39.05
CA ARG A 72 -70.45 19.87 37.69
C ARG A 72 -69.09 20.48 37.36
N HIS A 73 -68.50 21.21 38.30
CA HIS A 73 -67.19 21.82 38.09
C HIS A 73 -66.06 20.77 37.97
N LYS A 74 -66.08 19.74 38.81
CA LYS A 74 -65.12 18.62 38.74
C LYS A 74 -65.23 17.88 37.41
N GLU A 75 -66.45 17.55 36.96
CA GLU A 75 -66.70 16.89 35.68
C GLU A 75 -66.21 17.73 34.51
N ALA A 76 -66.43 19.05 34.52
CA ALA A 76 -65.94 19.96 33.49
C ALA A 76 -64.39 19.99 33.43
N ILE A 77 -63.72 20.07 34.59
CA ILE A 77 -62.25 20.04 34.66
C ILE A 77 -61.70 18.69 34.19
N GLU A 78 -62.31 17.59 34.62
CA GLU A 78 -61.90 16.25 34.22
C GLU A 78 -62.05 16.05 32.71
N HIS A 79 -63.18 16.50 32.15
CA HIS A 79 -63.41 16.48 30.71
C HIS A 79 -62.34 17.27 29.97
N GLN A 80 -62.05 18.51 30.40
CA GLN A 80 -61.02 19.34 29.79
C GLN A 80 -59.63 18.67 29.87
N ARG A 81 -59.26 18.10 31.02
CA ARG A 81 -58.00 17.38 31.19
C ARG A 81 -57.89 16.17 30.27
N ASN A 82 -58.98 15.41 30.11
CA ASN A 82 -58.99 14.24 29.24
C ASN A 82 -58.84 14.63 27.76
N VAL A 83 -59.46 15.75 27.34
CA VAL A 83 -59.27 16.32 26.00
C VAL A 83 -57.83 16.78 25.80
N GLU A 84 -57.28 17.55 26.73
CA GLU A 84 -55.89 18.03 26.69
C GLU A 84 -54.90 16.86 26.65
N LEU A 85 -55.12 15.81 27.46
CA LEU A 85 -54.28 14.63 27.48
C LEU A 85 -54.30 13.89 26.14
N ALA A 86 -55.48 13.73 25.53
CA ALA A 86 -55.61 13.10 24.22
C ALA A 86 -54.88 13.91 23.13
N ASP A 87 -54.94 15.23 23.20
CA ASP A 87 -54.22 16.11 22.27
C ASP A 87 -52.70 16.03 22.44
N VAL A 88 -52.21 16.01 23.69
CA VAL A 88 -50.79 15.85 23.99
C VAL A 88 -50.28 14.52 23.47
N GLN A 89 -50.98 13.42 23.74
CA GLN A 89 -50.60 12.09 23.24
C GLN A 89 -50.54 12.05 21.71
N ARG A 90 -51.52 12.65 21.03
CA ARG A 90 -51.53 12.75 19.56
C ARG A 90 -50.31 13.52 19.03
N LEU A 91 -49.92 14.62 19.68
CA LEU A 91 -48.76 15.42 19.30
C LEU A 91 -47.44 14.68 19.57
N GLU A 92 -47.32 14.03 20.73
CA GLU A 92 -46.14 13.24 21.10
C GLU A 92 -45.92 12.07 20.13
N GLU A 93 -46.97 11.36 19.74
CA GLU A 93 -46.87 10.29 18.75
C GLU A 93 -46.43 10.81 17.38
N ALA A 94 -46.97 11.96 16.95
CA ALA A 94 -46.58 12.59 15.70
C ALA A 94 -45.11 13.03 15.70
N GLU A 95 -44.63 13.63 16.80
CA GLU A 95 -43.23 14.00 16.96
C GLU A 95 -42.32 12.78 17.07
N ARG A 96 -42.74 11.72 17.79
CA ARG A 96 -41.98 10.47 17.85
C ARG A 96 -41.75 9.88 16.46
N ARG A 97 -42.79 9.83 15.62
CA ARG A 97 -42.69 9.34 14.22
C ARG A 97 -41.72 10.19 13.40
N LYS A 98 -41.81 11.52 13.47
CA LYS A 98 -40.89 12.42 12.77
C LYS A 98 -39.45 12.26 13.23
N PHE A 99 -39.25 12.11 14.54
CA PHE A 99 -37.94 11.92 15.13
C PHE A 99 -37.31 10.59 14.68
N GLU A 100 -38.07 9.49 14.72
CA GLU A 100 -37.62 8.18 14.23
C GLU A 100 -37.24 8.24 12.74
N GLU A 101 -38.06 8.89 11.91
CA GLU A 101 -37.74 9.06 10.48
C GLU A 101 -36.47 9.92 10.28
N LYS A 102 -36.33 11.01 11.05
CA LYS A 102 -35.15 11.87 11.01
C LYS A 102 -33.89 11.08 11.40
N GLN A 103 -33.94 10.26 12.44
CA GLN A 103 -32.81 9.42 12.86
C GLN A 103 -32.42 8.43 11.77
N ARG A 104 -33.39 7.71 11.18
CA ARG A 104 -33.12 6.79 10.07
C ARG A 104 -32.45 7.49 8.88
N ARG A 105 -32.90 8.69 8.53
CA ARG A 105 -32.29 9.49 7.46
C ARG A 105 -30.87 9.95 7.80
N ILE A 106 -30.59 10.27 9.07
CA ILE A 106 -29.24 10.63 9.52
C ILE A 106 -28.30 9.43 9.44
N GLU A 107 -28.75 8.27 9.93
CA GLU A 107 -27.97 7.02 9.88
C GLU A 107 -27.64 6.63 8.43
N GLU A 108 -28.62 6.70 7.53
CA GLU A 108 -28.40 6.41 6.11
C GLU A 108 -27.41 7.40 5.47
N ARG A 109 -27.54 8.70 5.76
CA ARG A 109 -26.60 9.71 5.27
C ARG A 109 -25.18 9.47 5.77
N LEU A 110 -25.03 9.17 7.06
CA LEU A 110 -23.72 8.88 7.65
C LEU A 110 -23.08 7.66 6.99
N ARG A 111 -23.87 6.60 6.73
CA ARG A 111 -23.39 5.40 6.05
C ARG A 111 -22.92 5.72 4.62
N VAL A 112 -23.73 6.43 3.86
CA VAL A 112 -23.40 6.86 2.49
C VAL A 112 -22.17 7.76 2.48
N GLU A 113 -22.03 8.68 3.43
CA GLU A 113 -20.87 9.56 3.55
C GLU A 113 -19.59 8.78 3.85
N ALA A 114 -19.65 7.79 4.75
CA ALA A 114 -18.52 6.91 5.06
C ALA A 114 -18.08 6.10 3.82
N GLU A 115 -19.04 5.47 3.12
CA GLU A 115 -18.79 4.74 1.87
C GLU A 115 -18.19 5.65 0.79
N GLN A 116 -18.71 6.88 0.65
CA GLN A 116 -18.16 7.86 -0.28
C GLN A 116 -16.75 8.31 0.10
N ALA A 117 -16.45 8.49 1.39
CA ALA A 117 -15.13 8.86 1.85
C ALA A 117 -14.10 7.77 1.52
N GLU A 118 -14.45 6.49 1.76
CA GLU A 118 -13.61 5.36 1.39
C GLU A 118 -13.40 5.29 -0.14
N LEU A 119 -14.47 5.45 -0.92
CA LEU A 119 -14.37 5.48 -2.38
C LEU A 119 -13.48 6.62 -2.87
N ARG A 120 -13.63 7.84 -2.33
CA ARG A 120 -12.78 8.99 -2.66
C ARG A 120 -11.32 8.69 -2.37
N ALA A 121 -11.02 8.09 -1.21
CA ALA A 121 -9.65 7.71 -0.86
C ALA A 121 -9.07 6.68 -1.85
N LYS A 122 -9.84 5.65 -2.23
CA LYS A 122 -9.42 4.65 -3.23
C LYS A 122 -9.16 5.27 -4.60
N VAL A 123 -10.06 6.14 -5.07
CA VAL A 123 -9.91 6.84 -6.35
C VAL A 123 -8.69 7.77 -6.32
N ALA A 124 -8.48 8.50 -5.23
CA ALA A 124 -7.30 9.35 -5.06
C ALA A 124 -6.00 8.55 -5.05
N ALA A 125 -5.95 7.43 -4.33
CA ALA A 125 -4.79 6.54 -4.31
C ALA A 125 -4.48 5.93 -5.69
N ARG A 126 -5.51 5.53 -6.43
CA ARG A 126 -5.36 5.06 -7.82
C ARG A 126 -4.80 6.16 -8.71
N GLY A 127 -5.40 7.35 -8.67
CA GLY A 127 -4.93 8.49 -9.46
C GLY A 127 -3.48 8.82 -9.14
N PHE A 128 -3.13 8.92 -7.85
CA PHE A 128 -1.76 9.15 -7.41
C PHE A 128 -0.80 8.06 -7.92
N GLY A 129 -1.19 6.79 -7.85
CA GLY A 129 -0.38 5.69 -8.38
C GLY A 129 -0.16 5.79 -9.89
N GLU A 130 -1.18 6.16 -10.66
CA GLU A 130 -1.08 6.33 -12.12
C GLU A 130 -0.12 7.46 -12.49
N PHE A 131 -0.26 8.64 -11.87
CA PHE A 131 0.65 9.77 -12.07
C PHE A 131 2.09 9.47 -11.61
N PHE A 132 2.26 8.80 -10.46
CA PHE A 132 3.59 8.50 -9.94
C PHE A 132 4.32 7.45 -10.80
N VAL A 133 3.62 6.43 -11.29
CA VAL A 133 4.22 5.39 -12.13
C VAL A 133 4.61 5.94 -13.50
N SER A 134 3.81 6.83 -14.10
CA SER A 134 4.16 7.46 -15.37
C SER A 134 5.45 8.27 -15.27
N ASP A 135 5.61 9.03 -14.19
CA ASP A 135 6.79 9.87 -13.97
C ASP A 135 8.02 9.04 -13.57
N LEU A 136 7.83 8.05 -12.70
CA LEU A 136 8.91 7.17 -12.23
C LEU A 136 9.57 6.40 -13.37
N MET A 137 8.80 5.95 -14.37
CA MET A 137 9.37 5.24 -15.52
C MET A 137 10.32 6.14 -16.31
N GLY A 138 9.92 7.38 -16.60
CA GLY A 138 10.78 8.35 -17.27
C GLY A 138 12.03 8.71 -16.47
N ASP A 139 11.86 8.92 -15.16
CA ASP A 139 12.96 9.23 -14.24
C ASP A 139 13.95 8.06 -14.10
N ALA A 140 13.45 6.83 -14.00
CA ALA A 140 14.28 5.63 -13.87
C ALA A 140 15.10 5.37 -15.14
N ILE A 141 14.48 5.51 -16.32
CA ILE A 141 15.19 5.39 -17.62
C ILE A 141 16.26 6.49 -17.72
N SER A 142 15.89 7.75 -17.44
CA SER A 142 16.84 8.88 -17.46
C SER A 142 17.99 8.69 -16.48
N LEU A 143 17.74 8.12 -15.29
CA LEU A 143 18.77 7.82 -14.30
C LEU A 143 19.71 6.71 -14.75
N LEU A 144 19.18 5.64 -15.34
CA LEU A 144 19.96 4.53 -15.88
C LEU A 144 20.82 4.97 -17.07
N GLU A 145 20.29 5.84 -17.92
CA GLU A 145 21.01 6.46 -19.02
C GLU A 145 22.16 7.35 -18.52
N ARG A 146 21.89 8.24 -17.55
CA ARG A 146 22.94 9.07 -16.92
C ARG A 146 24.05 8.26 -16.24
N ARG A 147 23.72 7.07 -15.73
CA ARG A 147 24.69 6.15 -15.13
C ARG A 147 25.41 5.27 -16.16
N GLY A 148 25.09 5.40 -17.43
CA GLY A 148 25.75 4.67 -18.53
C GLY A 148 25.42 3.17 -18.52
N TYR A 149 24.25 2.77 -18.02
CA TYR A 149 23.85 1.36 -18.02
C TYR A 149 23.28 0.91 -19.37
N PHE A 150 22.70 1.83 -20.14
CA PHE A 150 22.34 1.56 -21.53
C PHE A 150 23.59 1.72 -22.40
N TYR A 151 23.91 0.67 -23.15
CA TYR A 151 24.99 0.67 -24.13
C TYR A 151 24.40 1.04 -25.49
N ASP A 152 25.15 1.76 -26.32
CA ASP A 152 24.79 1.92 -27.72
C ASP A 152 24.97 0.56 -28.42
N GLU A 153 23.88 0.04 -28.98
CA GLU A 153 23.86 -1.24 -29.70
C GLU A 153 24.88 -1.22 -30.85
N VAL A 154 25.07 -0.06 -31.48
CA VAL A 154 26.03 0.14 -32.57
C VAL A 154 27.47 0.07 -32.07
N GLU A 155 27.78 0.72 -30.94
CA GLU A 155 29.12 0.68 -30.34
C GLU A 155 29.49 -0.74 -29.92
N ARG A 156 28.54 -1.48 -29.33
CA ARG A 156 28.74 -2.88 -28.96
C ARG A 156 28.90 -3.79 -30.18
N GLU A 157 28.14 -3.59 -31.25
CA GLU A 157 28.32 -4.34 -32.49
C GLU A 157 29.69 -4.08 -33.12
N ILE A 158 30.17 -2.84 -33.07
CA ILE A 158 31.53 -2.50 -33.50
C ILE A 158 32.56 -3.27 -32.66
N ASP A 159 32.46 -3.21 -31.33
CA ASP A 159 33.41 -3.86 -30.44
C ASP A 159 33.38 -5.40 -30.51
N THR A 160 32.20 -6.01 -30.68
CA THR A 160 32.04 -7.47 -30.60
C THR A 160 32.11 -8.17 -31.95
N VAL A 161 31.77 -7.49 -33.05
CA VAL A 161 31.73 -8.08 -34.39
C VAL A 161 32.76 -7.46 -35.31
N PHE A 162 32.81 -6.13 -35.39
CA PHE A 162 33.71 -5.44 -36.32
C PHE A 162 35.17 -5.53 -35.89
N MET A 163 35.49 -5.30 -34.61
CA MET A 163 36.88 -5.35 -34.13
C MET A 163 37.50 -6.75 -34.29
N PRO A 164 36.84 -7.86 -33.90
CA PRO A 164 37.38 -9.20 -34.17
C PRO A 164 37.46 -9.54 -35.65
N TRP A 165 36.51 -9.06 -36.48
CA TRP A 165 36.60 -9.20 -37.92
C TRP A 165 37.80 -8.44 -38.51
N LEU A 166 38.05 -7.22 -38.04
CA LEU A 166 39.17 -6.39 -38.47
C LEU A 166 40.51 -7.02 -38.06
N ASP A 167 40.60 -7.50 -36.82
CA ASP A 167 41.79 -8.21 -36.32
C ASP A 167 42.06 -9.44 -37.19
N LYS A 168 41.03 -10.25 -37.50
CA LYS A 168 41.17 -11.41 -38.38
C LYS A 168 41.57 -11.02 -39.81
N ALA A 169 40.99 -9.95 -40.36
CA ALA A 169 41.35 -9.46 -41.68
C ALA A 169 42.79 -8.92 -41.72
N MET A 170 43.26 -8.27 -40.64
CA MET A 170 44.65 -7.85 -40.49
C MET A 170 45.60 -9.04 -40.34
N GLU A 171 45.21 -10.09 -39.61
CA GLU A 171 45.97 -11.33 -39.48
C GLU A 171 46.09 -12.05 -40.82
N GLU A 172 44.99 -12.18 -41.58
CA GLU A 172 45.00 -12.73 -42.95
C GLU A 172 45.90 -11.91 -43.88
N ALA A 173 45.84 -10.57 -43.83
CA ALA A 173 46.72 -9.71 -44.62
C ALA A 173 48.20 -9.87 -44.19
N SER A 174 48.48 -9.94 -42.90
CA SER A 174 49.83 -10.20 -42.38
C SER A 174 50.34 -11.57 -42.79
N ASP A 175 49.49 -12.60 -42.78
CA ASP A 175 49.85 -13.95 -43.22
C ASP A 175 50.16 -13.98 -44.72
N THR A 176 49.39 -13.27 -45.54
CA THR A 176 49.75 -13.13 -46.97
C THR A 176 51.09 -12.42 -47.15
N HIS A 177 51.38 -11.40 -46.34
CA HIS A 177 52.67 -10.71 -46.38
C HIS A 177 53.83 -11.62 -45.94
N ASN A 178 53.67 -12.33 -44.83
CA ASN A 178 54.64 -13.30 -44.32
C ASN A 178 54.86 -14.45 -45.32
N LEU A 179 53.80 -14.91 -45.99
CA LEU A 179 53.90 -15.93 -47.03
C LEU A 179 54.68 -15.42 -48.24
N ILE A 180 54.44 -14.17 -48.65
CA ILE A 180 55.22 -13.52 -49.72
C ILE A 180 56.70 -13.45 -49.32
N GLU A 181 57.02 -12.99 -48.11
CA GLU A 181 58.40 -12.93 -47.61
C GLU A 181 59.04 -14.33 -47.56
N HIS A 182 58.29 -15.34 -47.13
CA HIS A 182 58.77 -16.72 -47.10
C HIS A 182 58.98 -17.30 -48.50
N ILE A 183 58.10 -16.99 -49.46
CA ILE A 183 58.28 -17.37 -50.87
C ILE A 183 59.51 -16.67 -51.46
N GLU A 184 59.71 -15.38 -51.20
CA GLU A 184 60.89 -14.65 -51.64
C GLU A 184 62.17 -15.27 -51.08
N ALA A 185 62.22 -15.59 -49.79
CA ALA A 185 63.35 -16.26 -49.15
C ALA A 185 63.61 -17.66 -49.75
N LYS A 186 62.54 -18.42 -50.03
CA LYS A 186 62.67 -19.76 -50.63
C LYS A 186 63.13 -19.71 -52.09
N VAL A 187 62.63 -18.74 -52.86
CA VAL A 187 63.08 -18.50 -54.25
C VAL A 187 64.57 -18.14 -54.24
N GLN A 188 65.02 -17.27 -53.33
CA GLN A 188 66.44 -16.95 -53.17
C GLN A 188 67.27 -18.19 -52.80
N ALA A 189 66.80 -19.04 -51.88
CA ALA A 189 67.49 -20.26 -51.51
C ALA A 189 67.60 -21.27 -52.67
N THR A 190 66.51 -21.50 -53.41
CA THR A 190 66.54 -22.38 -54.59
C THR A 190 67.40 -21.82 -55.72
N ALA A 191 67.46 -20.49 -55.89
CA ALA A 191 68.35 -19.87 -56.86
C ALA A 191 69.81 -20.10 -56.47
N LEU A 192 70.16 -19.98 -55.19
CA LEU A 192 71.51 -20.30 -54.69
C LEU A 192 71.85 -21.78 -54.90
N GLU A 193 70.94 -22.71 -54.62
CA GLU A 193 71.14 -24.15 -54.86
C GLU A 193 71.37 -24.44 -56.36
N ILE A 194 70.59 -23.83 -57.26
CA ILE A 194 70.78 -23.97 -58.72
C ILE A 194 72.13 -23.40 -59.16
N GLU A 195 72.55 -22.24 -58.63
CA GLU A 195 73.87 -21.67 -58.92
C GLU A 195 75.01 -22.57 -58.42
N GLU A 196 74.87 -23.20 -57.25
CA GLU A 196 75.84 -24.18 -56.73
C GLU A 196 75.88 -25.47 -57.59
N GLU A 197 74.72 -25.99 -58.01
CA GLU A 197 74.63 -27.14 -58.91
C GLU A 197 75.25 -26.85 -60.29
N GLN A 198 74.96 -25.68 -60.87
CA GLN A 198 75.57 -25.23 -62.12
C GLN A 198 77.08 -25.07 -61.99
N ARG A 199 77.56 -24.51 -60.86
CA ARG A 199 78.99 -24.41 -60.58
C ARG A 199 79.65 -25.79 -60.47
N ASN A 200 79.04 -26.72 -59.76
CA ASN A 200 79.55 -28.10 -59.64
C ASN A 200 79.57 -28.82 -61.00
N GLN A 201 78.54 -28.67 -61.82
CA GLN A 201 78.53 -29.19 -63.19
C GLN A 201 79.60 -28.54 -64.07
N PHE A 202 79.80 -27.23 -63.94
CA PHE A 202 80.85 -26.52 -64.67
C PHE A 202 82.27 -26.97 -64.24
N GLU A 203 82.49 -27.21 -62.95
CA GLU A 203 83.74 -27.79 -62.43
C GLU A 203 83.98 -29.22 -62.96
N ILE A 204 82.93 -30.05 -63.04
CA ILE A 204 83.01 -31.38 -63.64
C ILE A 204 83.34 -31.30 -65.13
N ASP A 205 82.68 -30.43 -65.88
CA ASP A 205 82.90 -30.28 -67.33
C ASP A 205 84.28 -29.71 -67.67
N THR A 206 84.80 -28.76 -66.89
CA THR A 206 86.17 -28.25 -67.06
C THR A 206 87.22 -29.29 -66.67
N GLY A 207 86.98 -30.10 -65.63
CA GLY A 207 87.82 -31.25 -65.30
C GLY A 207 87.91 -32.26 -66.46
N VAL A 208 86.77 -32.62 -67.06
CA VAL A 208 86.70 -33.55 -68.20
C VAL A 208 87.39 -32.97 -69.45
N GLN A 209 87.34 -31.66 -69.68
CA GLN A 209 88.08 -31.02 -70.78
C GLN A 209 89.60 -30.99 -70.54
N CYS A 210 90.05 -30.82 -69.30
CA CYS A 210 91.46 -30.86 -68.94
C CYS A 210 92.03 -32.29 -69.11
N ASP A 211 91.29 -33.31 -68.66
CA ASP A 211 91.66 -34.72 -68.84
C ASP A 211 91.70 -35.12 -70.33
N ARG A 212 90.74 -34.67 -71.15
CA ARG A 212 90.78 -34.88 -72.61
C ARG A 212 91.99 -34.20 -73.27
N SER A 213 92.42 -33.06 -72.74
CA SER A 213 93.59 -32.33 -73.24
C SER A 213 94.91 -33.02 -72.84
N GLN A 214 95.00 -33.56 -71.63
CA GLN A 214 96.14 -34.37 -71.20
C GLN A 214 96.27 -35.66 -72.00
N VAL A 215 95.15 -36.37 -72.25
CA VAL A 215 95.13 -37.59 -73.06
C VAL A 215 95.54 -37.30 -74.52
N ARG A 216 95.09 -36.17 -75.11
CA ARG A 216 95.54 -35.74 -76.44
C ARG A 216 97.05 -35.46 -76.49
N GLN A 217 97.60 -34.74 -75.51
CA GLN A 217 99.05 -34.50 -75.47
C GLN A 217 99.86 -35.80 -75.35
N GLN A 218 99.40 -36.76 -74.54
CA GLN A 218 100.06 -38.07 -74.43
C GLN A 218 99.99 -38.88 -75.74
N GLN A 219 98.87 -38.81 -76.47
CA GLN A 219 98.74 -39.45 -77.78
C GLN A 219 99.66 -38.82 -78.84
N LEU A 220 99.79 -37.49 -78.83
CA LEU A 220 100.64 -36.74 -79.77
C LEU A 220 102.14 -37.03 -79.55
N LEU A 221 102.58 -37.09 -78.30
CA LEU A 221 103.94 -37.50 -77.91
C LEU A 221 104.27 -38.92 -78.40
N ARG A 222 103.29 -39.83 -78.35
CA ARG A 222 103.43 -41.21 -78.83
C ARG A 222 103.52 -41.28 -80.36
N GLN A 223 102.80 -40.41 -81.08
CA GLN A 223 102.89 -40.28 -82.53
C GLN A 223 104.24 -39.70 -82.98
N MET A 224 104.73 -38.64 -82.34
CA MET A 224 106.05 -38.07 -82.66
C MET A 224 107.18 -39.09 -82.47
N LEU A 225 107.13 -39.93 -81.42
CA LEU A 225 108.12 -40.99 -81.20
C LEU A 225 108.10 -42.07 -82.29
N VAL A 226 106.93 -42.37 -82.87
CA VAL A 226 106.78 -43.32 -83.98
C VAL A 226 107.28 -42.71 -85.30
N GLU A 227 106.98 -41.44 -85.55
CA GLU A 227 107.45 -40.71 -86.74
C GLU A 227 108.96 -40.52 -86.73
N ASP A 228 109.58 -40.27 -85.58
CA ASP A 228 111.04 -40.09 -85.48
C ASP A 228 111.79 -41.43 -85.74
N LEU A 229 111.22 -42.56 -85.31
CA LEU A 229 111.73 -43.89 -85.59
C LEU A 229 111.56 -44.27 -87.08
N ALA A 230 110.48 -43.81 -87.72
CA ALA A 230 110.28 -43.93 -89.17
C ALA A 230 111.25 -43.03 -89.97
N ALA A 231 111.49 -41.79 -89.52
CA ALA A 231 112.41 -40.85 -90.15
C ALA A 231 113.89 -41.29 -90.05
N GLN A 232 114.29 -41.96 -88.96
CA GLN A 232 115.62 -42.58 -88.86
C GLN A 232 115.79 -43.78 -89.81
N LYS A 233 114.72 -44.57 -90.05
CA LYS A 233 114.74 -45.65 -91.05
C LYS A 233 114.78 -45.13 -92.49
N ILE A 234 114.13 -43.99 -92.78
CA ILE A 234 114.14 -43.36 -94.11
C ILE A 234 115.48 -42.66 -94.39
N ARG A 235 116.15 -42.05 -93.39
CA ARG A 235 117.50 -41.47 -93.55
C ARG A 235 118.59 -42.48 -93.87
N LYS A 236 118.47 -43.74 -93.43
CA LYS A 236 119.38 -44.82 -93.83
C LYS A 236 119.14 -45.36 -95.25
N ALA A 237 118.03 -45.00 -95.91
CA ALA A 237 117.65 -45.51 -97.23
C ALA A 237 117.94 -44.52 -98.39
N LEU A 238 118.33 -43.27 -98.11
CA LEU A 238 118.41 -42.17 -99.10
C LEU A 238 119.83 -41.66 -99.43
N GLU A 239 120.90 -42.39 -99.06
CA GLU A 239 122.27 -42.15 -99.54
C GLU A 239 122.58 -42.79 -100.92
N GLY A 240 121.62 -43.47 -101.54
CA GLY A 240 121.73 -43.99 -102.90
C GLY A 240 120.68 -43.37 -103.82
N VAL A 241 121.12 -42.77 -104.93
CA VAL A 241 120.32 -42.24 -106.06
C VAL A 241 119.90 -40.76 -106.00
N LYS A 242 120.92 -39.96 -106.32
CA LYS A 242 120.97 -38.68 -107.06
C LYS A 242 119.77 -38.30 -107.97
N LYS A 243 119.65 -36.96 -108.09
CA LYS A 243 119.54 -36.13 -109.32
C LYS A 243 118.13 -35.75 -109.85
N LYS A 244 118.01 -34.42 -110.08
CA LYS A 244 117.06 -33.63 -110.89
C LYS A 244 115.79 -33.18 -110.17
N ASP A 245 115.31 -31.95 -110.23
CA ASP A 245 115.76 -30.66 -110.79
C ASP A 245 115.08 -29.55 -109.96
N LYS A 246 115.74 -28.40 -109.80
CA LYS A 246 115.17 -27.08 -109.38
C LYS A 246 114.50 -26.41 -110.62
N PRO A 247 113.80 -25.24 -110.62
CA PRO A 247 113.72 -24.16 -109.60
C PRO A 247 112.36 -23.39 -109.47
N ALA A 248 112.37 -22.35 -108.61
CA ALA A 248 111.69 -21.02 -108.68
C ALA A 248 110.15 -20.97 -108.48
N HIS A 249 109.51 -19.94 -107.91
CA HIS A 249 109.86 -18.53 -107.67
C HIS A 249 108.83 -17.89 -106.69
N ASN A 250 109.28 -16.88 -105.92
CA ASN A 250 108.64 -15.57 -105.61
C ASN A 250 107.31 -15.48 -104.83
N GLU A 251 107.34 -14.82 -103.67
CA GLU A 251 107.12 -13.36 -103.42
C GLU A 251 105.64 -13.20 -103.03
N GLU A 252 105.19 -12.35 -102.11
CA GLU A 252 105.65 -11.07 -101.56
C GLU A 252 104.68 -10.84 -100.36
N GLU A 253 105.13 -10.29 -99.22
CA GLU A 253 104.89 -8.88 -98.80
C GLU A 253 103.41 -8.59 -98.49
N GLU A 254 102.98 -7.88 -97.45
CA GLU A 254 103.47 -6.73 -96.68
C GLU A 254 102.51 -6.63 -95.47
N SER A 255 102.91 -6.35 -94.22
CA SER A 255 103.26 -5.04 -93.62
C SER A 255 102.08 -4.10 -93.30
N GLU A 256 102.18 -3.49 -92.10
CA GLU A 256 101.70 -2.15 -91.66
C GLU A 256 100.16 -1.92 -91.61
N ASP A 257 99.52 -1.45 -90.51
CA ASP A 257 99.90 -0.58 -89.37
C ASP A 257 99.59 -1.17 -87.98
#